data_AF-A0A1Y6L8S2-F1
#
_entry.id   AF-A0A1Y6L8S2-F1
#
_cell.length_a   1.000
_cell.length_b   1.000
_cell.length_c   1.000
_cell.angle_alpha   90.00
_cell.angle_beta   90.00
_cell.angle_gamma   90.00
#
_symmetry.space_group_name_H-M   'P 1'
#
loop_
_entity.id
_entity.type
_entity.pdbx_description
1 polymer ?
#
loop_
_entity_poly.entity_id
_entity_poly.type
_entity_poly.pdbx_seq_one_letter_code
_entity_poly.pdbx_strand_id
1 'polypeptide(L)'
;MGAAILNQSRVQGHKTDNLPKELIRNARSTPRTAFNASKHLSYIPPSKISTFADIDQPSTGISDTAVSEPFLLFSPEAIQQMRAEAFSEEVLEHHYSPTSETGGMIRGHCPGRAPFIYDAWTSPELLKIVSEIAGVDLVPAMEYDIGHVNVSVSNDSADTSLETAAQDEVEDSKNSKRFKTPYDYHRDCFPFVVVTMLSDCTDMIGGETAIRTESGKVIMARGPSLGTAVVMQARYIDHKATVARGGKERISMITSFRPRDINMKDESDLSGVKIVSHIPTLYYQYSSYRLENLEARVREQYRLIRRRQRANADFDVKQLRSWVETQKAYLDTLLNEIQEV
;
A
#
# COMPACT_ATOMS: atom_id res chain seq x y z
N MET A 1 12.31 -19.09 35.29
CA MET A 1 11.26 -18.39 36.07
C MET A 1 10.20 -17.95 35.09
N GLY A 2 9.06 -18.63 35.07
CA GLY A 2 7.98 -18.39 34.13
C GLY A 2 7.21 -17.12 34.50
N ALA A 3 7.02 -16.24 33.52
CA ALA A 3 6.06 -15.16 33.62
C ALA A 3 4.70 -15.70 33.16
N ALA A 4 3.76 -15.74 34.10
CA ALA A 4 2.42 -16.25 33.92
C ALA A 4 1.64 -15.42 32.90
N ILE A 5 1.05 -16.13 31.93
CA ILE A 5 0.00 -15.63 31.05
C ILE A 5 -1.21 -15.31 31.94
N LEU A 6 -1.53 -14.02 32.09
CA LEU A 6 -2.79 -13.58 32.67
C LEU A 6 -3.91 -13.94 31.69
N ASN A 7 -4.46 -15.13 31.89
CA ASN A 7 -5.66 -15.60 31.24
C ASN A 7 -6.87 -14.91 31.91
N GLN A 8 -7.17 -13.68 31.50
CA GLN A 8 -8.47 -13.07 31.80
C GLN A 8 -9.44 -13.45 30.69
N SER A 9 -10.30 -14.41 31.01
CA SER A 9 -11.50 -14.78 30.27
C SER A 9 -12.46 -13.58 30.18
N ARG A 10 -12.21 -12.70 29.22
CA ARG A 10 -13.21 -11.79 28.64
C ARG A 10 -13.98 -12.61 27.62
N VAL A 11 -15.32 -12.55 27.63
CA VAL A 11 -16.16 -13.11 26.56
C VAL A 11 -15.53 -12.68 25.23
N GLN A 12 -14.98 -13.62 24.48
CA GLN A 12 -14.16 -13.32 23.32
C GLN A 12 -15.13 -12.89 22.21
N GLY A 13 -15.38 -11.58 22.13
CA GLY A 13 -16.17 -10.99 21.05
C GLY A 13 -15.63 -11.46 19.70
N HIS A 14 -16.52 -11.58 18.72
CA HIS A 14 -16.12 -11.93 17.36
C HIS A 14 -15.15 -10.84 16.87
N LYS A 15 -14.10 -11.22 16.12
CA LYS A 15 -13.08 -10.26 15.65
C LYS A 15 -13.68 -9.07 14.89
N THR A 16 -14.87 -9.24 14.33
CA THR A 16 -15.62 -8.28 13.51
C THR A 16 -16.68 -7.49 14.29
N ASP A 17 -16.76 -7.62 15.61
CA ASP A 17 -17.77 -6.94 16.43
C ASP A 17 -17.65 -5.41 16.38
N ASN A 18 -16.47 -4.90 16.03
CA ASN A 18 -16.20 -3.47 15.82
C ASN A 18 -16.58 -2.96 14.43
N LEU A 19 -17.12 -3.81 13.55
CA LEU A 19 -17.56 -3.45 12.21
C LEU A 19 -19.09 -3.41 12.11
N PRO A 20 -19.68 -2.46 11.37
CA PRO A 20 -21.10 -2.46 11.08
C PRO A 20 -21.51 -3.73 10.33
N LYS A 21 -22.54 -4.42 10.81
CA LYS A 21 -23.09 -5.65 10.18
C LYS A 21 -23.52 -5.43 8.72
N GLU A 22 -23.80 -4.19 8.36
CA GLU A 22 -24.15 -3.79 7.00
C GLU A 22 -23.04 -4.04 5.99
N LEU A 23 -21.77 -3.89 6.37
CA LEU A 23 -20.63 -4.19 5.49
C LEU A 23 -20.66 -5.65 5.03
N ILE A 24 -20.89 -6.55 6.00
CA ILE A 24 -20.94 -8.00 5.78
C ILE A 24 -22.21 -8.38 5.01
N ARG A 25 -23.36 -7.78 5.35
CA ARG A 25 -24.63 -8.02 4.64
C ARG A 25 -24.57 -7.59 3.18
N ASN A 26 -23.95 -6.45 2.90
CA ASN A 26 -23.76 -5.94 1.54
C ASN A 26 -22.80 -6.82 0.74
N ALA A 27 -21.72 -7.28 1.37
CA ALA A 27 -20.79 -8.24 0.76
C ALA A 27 -21.48 -9.55 0.39
N ARG A 28 -22.34 -10.09 1.27
CA ARG A 28 -23.10 -11.32 1.03
C ARG A 28 -24.13 -11.18 -0.07
N SER A 29 -24.79 -10.03 -0.17
CA SER A 29 -25.86 -9.79 -1.14
C SER A 29 -25.36 -9.39 -2.53
N THR A 30 -24.08 -9.04 -2.67
CA THR A 30 -23.46 -8.70 -3.96
C THR A 30 -23.11 -9.97 -4.74
N PRO A 31 -23.75 -10.23 -5.90
CA PRO A 31 -23.39 -11.37 -6.74
C PRO A 31 -21.96 -11.24 -7.26
N ARG A 32 -21.16 -12.30 -7.15
CA ARG A 32 -19.76 -12.29 -7.57
C ARG A 32 -19.62 -12.37 -9.08
N THR A 33 -18.72 -11.57 -9.63
CA THR A 33 -18.36 -11.59 -11.05
C THR A 33 -16.85 -11.58 -11.19
N ALA A 34 -16.32 -12.14 -12.28
CA ALA A 34 -14.90 -12.02 -12.61
C ALA A 34 -14.54 -10.59 -13.02
N PHE A 35 -13.28 -10.19 -12.83
CA PHE A 35 -12.80 -8.89 -13.29
C PHE A 35 -12.83 -8.81 -14.83
N ASN A 36 -13.17 -7.63 -15.36
CA ASN A 36 -13.16 -7.31 -16.77
C ASN A 36 -12.74 -5.86 -16.92
N ALA A 37 -11.55 -5.63 -17.47
CA ALA A 37 -10.96 -4.29 -17.56
C ALA A 37 -11.88 -3.29 -18.28
N SER A 38 -12.51 -3.68 -19.40
CA SER A 38 -13.39 -2.79 -20.19
C SER A 38 -14.65 -2.33 -19.47
N LYS A 39 -15.07 -3.08 -18.45
CA LYS A 39 -16.27 -2.80 -17.66
C LYS A 39 -15.94 -2.14 -16.32
N HIS A 40 -14.87 -2.61 -15.68
CA HIS A 40 -14.57 -2.31 -14.29
C HIS A 40 -13.59 -1.15 -14.13
N LEU A 41 -12.76 -0.87 -15.12
CA LEU A 41 -11.97 0.35 -15.16
C LEU A 41 -12.81 1.49 -15.73
N SER A 42 -12.74 2.66 -15.09
CA SER A 42 -13.38 3.90 -15.53
C SER A 42 -12.36 5.02 -15.54
N TYR A 43 -11.23 4.76 -16.19
CA TYR A 43 -10.06 5.62 -16.13
C TYR A 43 -10.35 7.02 -16.69
N ILE A 44 -10.21 8.02 -15.82
CA ILE A 44 -10.10 9.43 -16.18
C ILE A 44 -8.75 9.89 -15.61
N PRO A 45 -7.81 10.41 -16.42
CA PRO A 45 -6.48 10.75 -15.96
C PRO A 45 -6.48 11.83 -14.88
N PRO A 46 -5.44 11.87 -14.01
CA PRO A 46 -5.29 12.94 -13.04
C PRO A 46 -5.14 14.29 -13.74
N SER A 47 -5.77 15.32 -13.18
CA SER A 47 -5.66 16.69 -13.72
C SER A 47 -4.24 17.28 -13.60
N LYS A 48 -3.47 16.78 -12.62
CA LYS A 48 -2.07 17.14 -12.40
C LYS A 48 -1.31 15.96 -11.82
N ILE A 49 -0.07 15.80 -12.26
CA ILE A 49 0.93 14.95 -11.63
C ILE A 49 2.03 15.88 -11.12
N SER A 50 2.26 15.90 -9.80
CA SER A 50 3.26 16.74 -9.17
C SER A 50 4.60 16.00 -9.12
N THR A 51 5.67 16.72 -9.43
CA THR A 51 7.05 16.23 -9.31
C THR A 51 7.60 16.44 -7.90
N PHE A 52 8.77 15.87 -7.58
CA PHE A 52 9.47 16.19 -6.33
C PHE A 52 9.77 17.70 -6.20
N ALA A 53 10.11 18.34 -7.31
CA ALA A 53 10.34 19.79 -7.33
C ALA A 53 9.06 20.59 -7.01
N ASP A 54 7.90 20.15 -7.48
CA ASP A 54 6.60 20.80 -7.18
C ASP A 54 6.22 20.73 -5.70
N ILE A 55 6.80 19.78 -4.94
CA ILE A 55 6.58 19.62 -3.50
C ILE A 55 7.80 20.07 -2.67
N ASP A 56 8.67 20.90 -3.24
CA ASP A 56 9.86 21.45 -2.58
C ASP A 56 10.76 20.35 -1.98
N GLN A 57 10.96 19.25 -2.72
CA GLN A 57 11.84 18.14 -2.34
C GLN A 57 12.87 17.83 -3.44
N PRO A 58 14.08 17.35 -3.09
CA PRO A 58 15.03 16.85 -4.06
C PRO A 58 14.51 15.57 -4.73
N SER A 59 14.86 15.39 -6.01
CA SER A 59 14.52 14.17 -6.77
C SER A 59 15.34 12.98 -6.24
N THR A 60 14.81 12.36 -5.17
CA THR A 60 15.40 11.23 -4.45
C THR A 60 14.66 9.91 -4.72
N GLY A 61 13.48 10.02 -5.33
CA GLY A 61 12.68 8.90 -5.79
C GLY A 61 13.27 8.16 -6.99
N ILE A 62 12.47 7.26 -7.54
CA ILE A 62 12.81 6.39 -8.66
C ILE A 62 12.49 7.06 -10.01
N SER A 63 11.42 7.85 -10.05
CA SER A 63 11.04 8.72 -11.17
C SER A 63 10.82 10.15 -10.67
N ASP A 64 10.61 11.10 -11.59
CA ASP A 64 10.35 12.50 -11.24
C ASP A 64 8.95 12.71 -10.61
N THR A 65 8.01 11.80 -10.84
CA THR A 65 6.64 11.87 -10.29
C THR A 65 6.62 11.68 -8.77
N ALA A 66 6.27 12.69 -8.00
CA ALA A 66 6.06 12.53 -6.56
C ALA A 66 4.67 11.93 -6.26
N VAL A 67 3.61 12.59 -6.73
CA VAL A 67 2.23 12.24 -6.42
C VAL A 67 1.26 12.75 -7.49
N SER A 68 0.23 11.97 -7.82
CA SER A 68 -0.87 12.44 -8.67
C SER A 68 -1.97 13.12 -7.86
N GLU A 69 -2.68 14.07 -8.47
CA GLU A 69 -4.03 14.40 -7.98
C GLU A 69 -4.94 13.15 -8.06
N PRO A 70 -6.01 13.08 -7.26
CA PRO A 70 -6.98 12.00 -7.37
C PRO A 70 -7.57 11.91 -8.78
N PHE A 71 -7.71 10.70 -9.27
CA PHE A 71 -8.21 10.40 -10.61
C PHE A 71 -9.16 9.22 -10.59
N LEU A 72 -10.15 9.18 -11.47
CA LEU A 72 -11.11 8.07 -11.50
C LEU A 72 -10.41 6.83 -12.06
N LEU A 73 -10.43 5.73 -11.32
CA LEU A 73 -9.78 4.48 -11.74
C LEU A 73 -10.80 3.37 -11.92
N PHE A 74 -11.69 3.20 -10.94
CA PHE A 74 -12.65 2.10 -10.90
C PHE A 74 -14.09 2.59 -11.06
N SER A 75 -14.88 1.80 -11.77
CA SER A 75 -16.33 1.98 -11.85
C SER A 75 -17.01 1.72 -10.48
N PRO A 76 -18.22 2.24 -10.24
CA PRO A 76 -18.99 1.90 -9.05
C PRO A 76 -19.22 0.40 -8.86
N GLU A 77 -19.41 -0.35 -9.96
CA GLU A 77 -19.57 -1.80 -9.91
C GLU A 77 -18.29 -2.51 -9.45
N ALA A 78 -17.12 -2.05 -9.92
CA ALA A 78 -15.85 -2.59 -9.47
C ALA A 78 -15.64 -2.36 -7.97
N ILE A 79 -15.99 -1.17 -7.48
CA ILE A 79 -15.94 -0.88 -6.05
C ILE A 79 -16.88 -1.77 -5.26
N GLN A 80 -18.07 -2.08 -5.79
CA GLN A 80 -18.98 -3.04 -5.16
C GLN A 80 -18.36 -4.43 -5.05
N GLN A 81 -17.72 -4.94 -6.12
CA GLN A 81 -17.06 -6.25 -6.10
C GLN A 81 -15.87 -6.27 -5.13
N MET A 82 -15.03 -5.23 -5.15
CA MET A 82 -13.89 -5.08 -4.23
C MET A 82 -14.33 -5.08 -2.77
N ARG A 83 -15.34 -4.27 -2.43
CA ARG A 83 -15.92 -4.26 -1.07
C ARG A 83 -16.50 -5.61 -0.72
N ALA A 84 -17.20 -6.25 -1.65
CA ALA A 84 -17.76 -7.55 -1.39
C ALA A 84 -16.64 -8.54 -1.04
N GLU A 85 -15.51 -8.56 -1.75
CA GLU A 85 -14.41 -9.50 -1.46
C GLU A 85 -13.77 -9.19 -0.11
N ALA A 86 -13.40 -7.93 0.12
CA ALA A 86 -12.79 -7.47 1.36
C ALA A 86 -13.64 -7.79 2.60
N PHE A 87 -14.96 -7.60 2.52
CA PHE A 87 -15.87 -7.82 3.64
C PHE A 87 -16.61 -9.16 3.61
N SER A 88 -16.14 -10.11 2.79
CA SER A 88 -16.65 -11.48 2.86
C SER A 88 -16.30 -12.11 4.21
N GLU A 89 -17.17 -12.99 4.71
CA GLU A 89 -16.95 -13.63 6.01
C GLU A 89 -15.62 -14.40 6.05
N GLU A 90 -15.24 -15.06 4.95
CA GLU A 90 -13.99 -15.81 4.86
C GLU A 90 -12.76 -14.89 4.95
N VAL A 91 -12.80 -13.72 4.28
CA VAL A 91 -11.71 -12.75 4.37
C VAL A 91 -11.63 -12.17 5.76
N LEU A 92 -12.75 -11.78 6.36
CA LEU A 92 -12.78 -11.20 7.70
C LEU A 92 -12.33 -12.19 8.79
N GLU A 93 -12.65 -13.47 8.66
CA GLU A 93 -12.23 -14.49 9.62
C GLU A 93 -10.70 -14.64 9.66
N HIS A 94 -10.05 -14.63 8.49
CA HIS A 94 -8.65 -15.01 8.34
C HIS A 94 -7.68 -13.83 8.21
N HIS A 95 -8.15 -12.68 7.72
CA HIS A 95 -7.28 -11.56 7.30
C HIS A 95 -7.59 -10.23 7.97
N TYR A 96 -8.69 -10.13 8.72
CA TYR A 96 -9.02 -8.91 9.45
C TYR A 96 -8.32 -8.84 10.80
N SER A 97 -7.71 -7.68 11.04
CA SER A 97 -7.07 -7.31 12.31
C SER A 97 -7.72 -6.03 12.83
N PRO A 98 -8.50 -6.08 13.93
CA PRO A 98 -9.03 -4.87 14.55
C PRO A 98 -7.88 -4.04 15.15
N THR A 99 -7.87 -2.74 14.87
CA THR A 99 -6.83 -1.80 15.34
C THR A 99 -7.39 -0.76 16.32
N SER A 100 -8.71 -0.60 16.34
CA SER A 100 -9.43 0.31 17.23
C SER A 100 -10.86 -0.21 17.48
N GLU A 101 -11.61 0.47 18.34
CA GLU A 101 -13.03 0.17 18.58
C GLU A 101 -13.92 0.50 17.37
N THR A 102 -13.40 1.25 16.41
CA THR A 102 -14.14 1.78 15.25
C THR A 102 -13.45 1.43 13.93
N GLY A 103 -12.57 0.43 13.91
CA GLY A 103 -11.84 0.12 12.70
C GLY A 103 -10.78 -0.96 12.82
N GLY A 104 -10.15 -1.22 11.68
CA GLY A 104 -9.15 -2.26 11.54
C GLY A 104 -8.58 -2.30 10.14
N MET A 105 -7.80 -3.34 9.87
CA MET A 105 -7.16 -3.55 8.58
C MET A 105 -7.37 -4.97 8.06
N ILE A 106 -7.36 -5.12 6.74
CA ILE A 106 -7.43 -6.41 6.04
C ILE A 106 -6.20 -6.53 5.15
N ARG A 107 -5.43 -7.61 5.27
CA ARG A 107 -4.17 -7.79 4.54
C ARG A 107 -3.88 -9.26 4.25
N GLY A 108 -3.23 -9.56 3.13
CA GLY A 108 -2.82 -10.94 2.80
C GLY A 108 -3.92 -11.86 2.26
N HIS A 109 -5.05 -11.30 1.82
CA HIS A 109 -6.21 -12.04 1.32
C HIS A 109 -6.10 -12.41 -0.17
N CYS A 110 -5.22 -11.74 -0.93
CA CYS A 110 -4.92 -12.06 -2.32
C CYS A 110 -3.80 -13.12 -2.46
N PRO A 111 -3.81 -13.94 -3.53
CA PRO A 111 -4.90 -14.11 -4.50
C PRO A 111 -6.06 -14.98 -3.98
N GLY A 112 -5.82 -15.78 -2.94
CA GLY A 112 -6.64 -16.95 -2.62
C GLY A 112 -8.11 -16.67 -2.25
N ARG A 113 -8.45 -15.49 -1.74
CA ARG A 113 -9.80 -15.16 -1.25
C ARG A 113 -10.41 -13.90 -1.90
N ALA A 114 -9.68 -13.28 -2.81
CA ALA A 114 -10.12 -12.07 -3.50
C ALA A 114 -9.63 -12.04 -4.95
N PRO A 115 -10.12 -12.96 -5.79
CA PRO A 115 -9.71 -13.04 -7.19
C PRO A 115 -10.06 -11.78 -7.98
N PHE A 116 -11.18 -11.10 -7.72
CA PHE A 116 -11.51 -9.85 -8.42
C PHE A 116 -10.48 -8.76 -8.10
N ILE A 117 -10.14 -8.56 -6.83
CA ILE A 117 -9.12 -7.60 -6.41
C ILE A 117 -7.78 -7.96 -7.02
N TYR A 118 -7.37 -9.22 -6.94
CA TYR A 118 -6.11 -9.69 -7.51
C TYR A 118 -6.03 -9.47 -9.02
N ASP A 119 -7.05 -9.91 -9.77
CA ASP A 119 -7.11 -9.77 -11.22
C ASP A 119 -7.14 -8.30 -11.64
N ALA A 120 -7.83 -7.43 -10.89
CA ALA A 120 -7.84 -6.00 -11.14
C ALA A 120 -6.42 -5.41 -11.05
N TRP A 121 -5.74 -5.65 -9.91
CA TRP A 121 -4.42 -5.07 -9.61
C TRP A 121 -3.26 -5.71 -10.37
N THR A 122 -3.48 -6.86 -11.01
CA THR A 122 -2.49 -7.54 -11.86
C THR A 122 -2.80 -7.44 -13.36
N SER A 123 -3.94 -6.84 -13.73
CA SER A 123 -4.34 -6.69 -15.13
C SER A 123 -3.36 -5.81 -15.93
N PRO A 124 -3.01 -6.17 -17.17
CA PRO A 124 -2.14 -5.36 -18.02
C PRO A 124 -2.65 -3.93 -18.21
N GLU A 125 -3.97 -3.74 -18.29
CA GLU A 125 -4.61 -2.44 -18.48
C GLU A 125 -4.40 -1.52 -17.29
N LEU A 126 -4.58 -2.01 -16.06
CA LEU A 126 -4.34 -1.23 -14.86
C LEU A 126 -2.84 -0.96 -14.67
N LEU A 127 -1.99 -1.96 -14.86
CA LEU A 127 -0.53 -1.80 -14.72
C LEU A 127 0.01 -0.74 -15.69
N LYS A 128 -0.54 -0.68 -16.91
CA LYS A 128 -0.20 0.36 -17.87
C LYS A 128 -0.56 1.75 -17.34
N ILE A 129 -1.79 1.95 -16.85
CA ILE A 129 -2.25 3.23 -16.29
C ILE A 129 -1.35 3.69 -15.13
N VAL A 130 -1.09 2.80 -14.17
CA VAL A 130 -0.29 3.12 -12.98
C VAL A 130 1.15 3.44 -13.38
N SER A 131 1.74 2.68 -14.31
CA SER A 131 3.09 2.92 -14.82
C SER A 131 3.23 4.24 -15.57
N GLU A 132 2.23 4.60 -16.38
CA GLU A 132 2.21 5.88 -17.11
C GLU A 132 2.17 7.07 -16.15
N ILE A 133 1.33 7.01 -15.10
CA ILE A 133 1.27 8.06 -14.08
C ILE A 133 2.56 8.11 -13.26
N ALA A 134 3.10 6.95 -12.88
CA ALA A 134 4.34 6.86 -12.12
C ALA A 134 5.58 7.29 -12.92
N GLY A 135 5.51 7.31 -14.26
CA GLY A 135 6.66 7.62 -15.12
C GLY A 135 7.71 6.50 -15.20
N VAL A 136 7.37 5.29 -14.75
CA VAL A 136 8.23 4.10 -14.76
C VAL A 136 7.36 2.84 -14.83
N ASP A 137 7.85 1.77 -15.47
CA ASP A 137 7.14 0.48 -15.52
C ASP A 137 7.09 -0.17 -14.13
N LEU A 138 5.88 -0.41 -13.64
CA LEU A 138 5.60 -0.93 -12.31
C LEU A 138 4.94 -2.31 -12.33
N VAL A 139 5.24 -3.08 -11.29
CA VAL A 139 4.55 -4.32 -10.93
C VAL A 139 4.12 -4.27 -9.46
N PRO A 140 3.08 -5.01 -9.06
CA PRO A 140 2.76 -5.15 -7.64
C PRO A 140 3.99 -5.62 -6.87
N ALA A 141 4.25 -5.01 -5.72
CA ALA A 141 5.45 -5.28 -4.93
C ALA A 141 5.49 -6.74 -4.48
N MET A 142 4.39 -7.20 -3.89
CA MET A 142 4.13 -8.57 -3.43
C MET A 142 2.63 -8.81 -3.43
N GLU A 143 2.20 -10.05 -3.68
CA GLU A 143 0.78 -10.42 -3.65
C GLU A 143 0.15 -10.18 -2.27
N TYR A 144 0.95 -10.33 -1.22
CA TYR A 144 0.54 -10.11 0.18
C TYR A 144 0.05 -8.68 0.45
N ASP A 145 0.53 -7.71 -0.34
CA ASP A 145 0.18 -6.30 -0.21
C ASP A 145 -0.77 -5.80 -1.31
N ILE A 146 -1.28 -6.71 -2.14
CA ILE A 146 -2.34 -6.38 -3.08
C ILE A 146 -3.65 -6.20 -2.30
N GLY A 147 -4.24 -5.01 -2.45
CA GLY A 147 -5.56 -4.70 -1.93
C GLY A 147 -5.64 -4.53 -0.42
N HIS A 148 -4.56 -4.17 0.28
CA HIS A 148 -4.59 -3.88 1.72
C HIS A 148 -5.68 -2.86 2.05
N VAL A 149 -6.67 -3.23 2.88
CA VAL A 149 -7.81 -2.36 3.20
C VAL A 149 -7.65 -1.78 4.60
N ASN A 150 -7.77 -0.46 4.71
CA ASN A 150 -7.93 0.23 5.98
C ASN A 150 -9.39 0.62 6.16
N VAL A 151 -9.95 0.30 7.32
CA VAL A 151 -11.37 0.51 7.65
C VAL A 151 -11.45 1.41 8.88
N SER A 152 -12.17 2.52 8.73
CA SER A 152 -12.60 3.36 9.85
C SER A 152 -14.09 3.64 9.70
N VAL A 153 -14.86 3.49 10.77
CA VAL A 153 -16.29 3.75 10.81
C VAL A 153 -16.59 4.81 11.87
N SER A 154 -17.55 5.68 11.62
CA SER A 154 -17.93 6.68 12.60
C SER A 154 -18.93 6.09 13.59
N ASN A 155 -18.75 6.39 14.88
CA ASN A 155 -19.81 6.23 15.86
C ASN A 155 -20.75 7.44 15.68
N ASP A 156 -22.06 7.20 15.52
CA ASP A 156 -23.11 8.22 15.30
C ASP A 156 -23.20 9.34 16.38
N SER A 157 -22.27 9.37 17.35
CA SER A 157 -22.21 10.29 18.48
C SER A 157 -21.08 11.32 18.42
N ALA A 158 -20.28 11.38 17.35
CA ALA A 158 -19.14 12.32 17.28
C ALA A 158 -19.56 13.74 16.89
N ASP A 159 -19.24 14.71 17.75
CA ASP A 159 -19.37 16.14 17.46
C ASP A 159 -18.57 16.50 16.19
N THR A 160 -19.12 17.32 15.30
CA THR A 160 -18.56 17.60 13.96
C THR A 160 -17.57 18.77 13.96
N SER A 161 -17.15 19.24 15.13
CA SER A 161 -16.27 20.41 15.29
C SER A 161 -14.80 20.12 14.95
N LEU A 162 -14.11 21.09 14.34
CA LEU A 162 -12.68 20.99 13.99
C LEU A 162 -11.76 20.88 15.22
N GLU A 163 -12.17 21.43 16.36
CA GLU A 163 -11.42 21.41 17.63
C GLU A 163 -11.37 20.00 18.24
N THR A 164 -12.45 19.23 18.13
CA THR A 164 -12.47 17.84 18.58
C THR A 164 -11.70 16.94 17.60
N ALA A 165 -11.65 17.24 16.29
CA ALA A 165 -10.86 16.49 15.32
C ALA A 165 -9.34 16.54 15.64
N ALA A 166 -8.84 17.69 16.08
CA ALA A 166 -7.46 17.83 16.53
C ALA A 166 -7.19 17.10 17.87
N GLN A 167 -8.20 16.92 18.72
CA GLN A 167 -8.08 16.15 19.97
C GLN A 167 -8.07 14.64 19.71
N ASP A 168 -8.91 14.15 18.79
CA ASP A 168 -8.90 12.74 18.39
C ASP A 168 -7.60 12.34 17.67
N GLU A 169 -7.02 13.22 16.83
CA GLU A 169 -5.68 12.98 16.25
C GLU A 169 -4.63 12.73 17.36
N VAL A 170 -4.74 13.45 18.46
CA VAL A 170 -3.86 13.33 19.61
C VAL A 170 -4.20 12.11 20.47
N GLU A 171 -5.46 11.67 20.54
CA GLU A 171 -5.85 10.47 21.30
C GLU A 171 -5.58 9.16 20.54
N ASP A 172 -5.87 9.08 19.23
CA ASP A 172 -5.57 7.89 18.42
C ASP A 172 -4.06 7.64 18.33
N SER A 173 -3.26 8.70 18.16
CA SER A 173 -1.78 8.61 18.22
C SER A 173 -1.24 8.25 19.61
N LYS A 174 -1.92 8.66 20.69
CA LYS A 174 -1.56 8.31 22.07
C LYS A 174 -1.99 6.91 22.48
N ASN A 175 -3.07 6.37 21.90
CA ASN A 175 -3.56 5.02 22.14
C ASN A 175 -2.88 3.98 21.25
N SER A 176 -2.34 4.39 20.10
CA SER A 176 -1.55 3.54 19.21
C SER A 176 -0.08 3.34 19.67
N LYS A 177 0.18 3.22 20.99
CA LYS A 177 1.55 3.01 21.56
C LYS A 177 2.33 1.82 20.98
N ARG A 178 1.71 1.01 20.11
CA ARG A 178 2.31 -0.12 19.40
C ARG A 178 2.46 0.06 17.89
N PHE A 179 1.85 1.06 17.24
CA PHE A 179 1.81 1.19 15.77
C PHE A 179 1.87 2.65 15.31
N LYS A 180 2.70 2.97 14.32
CA LYS A 180 2.54 4.22 13.55
C LYS A 180 1.26 4.08 12.74
N THR A 181 0.30 4.95 13.00
CA THR A 181 -0.99 4.90 12.32
C THR A 181 -0.90 5.60 10.96
N PRO A 182 -1.84 5.37 10.02
CA PRO A 182 -1.95 6.21 8.82
C PRO A 182 -2.08 7.71 9.13
N TYR A 183 -2.42 8.07 10.37
CA TYR A 183 -2.63 9.43 10.84
C TYR A 183 -1.37 10.09 11.41
N ASP A 184 -0.29 9.32 11.59
CA ASP A 184 1.03 9.85 11.93
C ASP A 184 1.82 10.13 10.65
N TYR A 185 2.72 11.11 10.68
CA TYR A 185 3.64 11.32 9.57
C TYR A 185 4.59 10.14 9.42
N HIS A 186 4.57 9.53 8.23
CA HIS A 186 5.38 8.37 7.90
C HIS A 186 5.79 8.36 6.43
N ARG A 187 6.71 7.43 6.15
CA ARG A 187 7.08 6.99 4.80
C ARG A 187 6.76 5.51 4.70
N ASP A 188 6.26 5.10 3.55
CA ASP A 188 5.87 3.72 3.35
C ASP A 188 7.07 2.79 3.23
N CYS A 189 6.79 1.50 3.34
CA CYS A 189 7.79 0.45 3.17
C CYS A 189 8.13 0.22 1.69
N PHE A 190 7.22 0.53 0.77
CA PHE A 190 7.36 0.24 -0.66
C PHE A 190 7.50 1.51 -1.49
N PRO A 191 8.24 1.47 -2.62
CA PRO A 191 8.56 2.68 -3.38
C PRO A 191 7.35 3.45 -3.89
N PHE A 192 6.38 2.72 -4.46
CA PHE A 192 5.15 3.29 -5.01
C PHE A 192 3.94 2.66 -4.33
N VAL A 193 2.89 3.45 -4.15
CA VAL A 193 1.58 2.97 -3.70
C VAL A 193 0.48 3.56 -4.56
N VAL A 194 -0.59 2.80 -4.71
CA VAL A 194 -1.86 3.30 -5.21
C VAL A 194 -2.89 3.20 -4.11
N VAL A 195 -3.42 4.35 -3.69
CA VAL A 195 -4.48 4.43 -2.67
C VAL A 195 -5.79 4.68 -3.39
N THR A 196 -6.73 3.74 -3.28
CA THR A 196 -8.06 3.77 -3.90
C THR A 196 -9.13 3.92 -2.82
N MET A 197 -10.13 4.77 -3.05
CA MET A 197 -11.24 4.92 -2.11
C MET A 197 -12.41 4.00 -2.42
N LEU A 198 -12.82 3.23 -1.42
CA LEU A 198 -13.96 2.32 -1.49
C LEU A 198 -15.22 2.89 -0.82
N SER A 199 -15.12 3.99 -0.09
CA SER A 199 -16.27 4.67 0.54
C SER A 199 -16.68 5.91 -0.24
N ASP A 200 -17.97 6.25 -0.12
CA ASP A 200 -18.46 7.56 -0.52
C ASP A 200 -18.05 8.58 0.54
N CYS A 201 -17.24 9.55 0.13
CA CYS A 201 -16.67 10.57 1.00
C CYS A 201 -17.33 11.95 0.81
N THR A 202 -18.51 12.02 0.15
CA THR A 202 -19.17 13.29 -0.19
C THR A 202 -19.46 14.17 1.03
N ASP A 203 -19.88 13.57 2.14
CA ASP A 203 -20.21 14.30 3.39
C ASP A 203 -19.03 14.35 4.38
N MET A 204 -17.84 13.88 3.97
CA MET A 204 -16.67 13.85 4.83
C MET A 204 -15.90 15.16 4.80
N ILE A 205 -15.58 15.67 5.99
CA ILE A 205 -14.61 16.74 6.24
C ILE A 205 -13.34 16.07 6.76
N GLY A 206 -12.21 16.31 6.09
CA GLY A 206 -10.97 15.59 6.37
C GLY A 206 -10.81 14.33 5.51
N GLY A 207 -9.84 13.49 5.85
CA GLY A 207 -9.53 12.26 5.08
C GLY A 207 -8.58 12.46 3.90
N GLU A 208 -8.15 13.69 3.63
CA GLU A 208 -7.10 14.02 2.66
C GLU A 208 -5.75 13.45 3.05
N THR A 209 -4.84 13.36 2.09
CA THR A 209 -3.43 13.08 2.37
C THR A 209 -2.68 14.39 2.55
N ALA A 210 -2.18 14.62 3.77
CA ALA A 210 -1.27 15.71 4.07
C ALA A 210 0.18 15.27 3.75
N ILE A 211 0.85 16.02 2.90
CA ILE A 211 2.24 15.82 2.51
C ILE A 211 3.10 16.89 3.18
N ARG A 212 4.13 16.48 3.91
CA ARG A 212 5.12 17.39 4.48
C ARG A 212 6.33 17.51 3.54
N THR A 213 6.54 18.73 3.07
CA THR A 213 7.71 19.09 2.26
C THR A 213 8.97 19.20 3.13
N GLU A 214 10.17 19.23 2.54
CA GLU A 214 11.41 19.44 3.31
C GLU A 214 11.45 20.81 4.01
N SER A 215 10.76 21.82 3.45
CA SER A 215 10.63 23.14 4.07
C SER A 215 9.73 23.15 5.33
N GLY A 216 9.08 22.03 5.65
CA GLY A 216 8.09 21.93 6.72
C GLY A 216 6.68 22.40 6.33
N LYS A 217 6.49 22.94 5.12
CA LYS A 217 5.17 23.26 4.56
C LYS A 217 4.36 21.97 4.37
N VAL A 218 3.07 22.05 4.69
CA VAL A 218 2.11 20.97 4.46
C VAL A 218 1.32 21.27 3.19
N ILE A 219 1.30 20.31 2.27
CA ILE A 219 0.48 20.33 1.06
C ILE A 219 -0.66 19.33 1.26
N MET A 220 -1.89 19.79 1.10
CA MET A 220 -3.06 18.92 1.16
C MET A 220 -3.37 18.42 -0.25
N ALA A 221 -3.23 17.11 -0.47
CA ALA A 221 -3.76 16.48 -1.67
C ALA A 221 -5.29 16.52 -1.63
N ARG A 222 -5.95 16.67 -2.78
CA ARG A 222 -7.42 16.76 -2.82
C ARG A 222 -8.06 15.51 -2.19
N GLY A 223 -9.15 15.73 -1.44
CA GLY A 223 -9.92 14.66 -0.82
C GLY A 223 -10.41 13.64 -1.85
N PRO A 224 -10.19 12.34 -1.62
CA PRO A 224 -10.53 11.34 -2.61
C PRO A 224 -12.03 10.98 -2.54
N SER A 225 -12.62 10.62 -3.68
CA SER A 225 -14.03 10.23 -3.81
C SER A 225 -14.14 8.76 -4.24
N LEU A 226 -15.34 8.17 -4.12
CA LEU A 226 -15.59 6.76 -4.44
C LEU A 226 -15.01 6.38 -5.82
N GLY A 227 -14.19 5.34 -5.88
CA GLY A 227 -13.59 4.84 -7.13
C GLY A 227 -12.39 5.63 -7.64
N THR A 228 -12.03 6.73 -6.99
CA THR A 228 -10.80 7.47 -7.31
C THR A 228 -9.58 6.85 -6.65
N ALA A 229 -8.44 7.07 -7.29
CA ALA A 229 -7.13 6.62 -6.84
C ALA A 229 -6.09 7.75 -6.86
N VAL A 230 -5.03 7.57 -6.08
CA VAL A 230 -3.82 8.40 -6.09
C VAL A 230 -2.61 7.49 -6.26
N VAL A 231 -1.70 7.83 -7.17
CA VAL A 231 -0.38 7.20 -7.31
C VAL A 231 0.64 8.07 -6.59
N MET A 232 1.45 7.49 -5.71
CA MET A 232 2.43 8.23 -4.90
C MET A 232 3.73 7.45 -4.72
N GLN A 233 4.86 8.15 -4.76
CA GLN A 233 6.17 7.64 -4.33
C GLN A 233 6.33 7.68 -2.80
N ALA A 234 5.46 6.94 -2.11
CA ALA A 234 5.23 7.05 -0.67
C ALA A 234 6.43 6.69 0.22
N ARG A 235 7.40 5.93 -0.30
CA ARG A 235 8.69 5.68 0.39
C ARG A 235 9.52 6.94 0.60
N TYR A 236 9.36 7.92 -0.28
CA TYR A 236 10.21 9.11 -0.36
C TYR A 236 9.55 10.35 0.25
N ILE A 237 8.22 10.31 0.39
CA ILE A 237 7.41 11.45 0.78
C ILE A 237 6.90 11.25 2.21
N ASP A 238 7.18 12.21 3.10
CA ASP A 238 6.60 12.21 4.45
C ASP A 238 5.12 12.62 4.35
N HIS A 239 4.22 11.71 4.74
CA HIS A 239 2.79 11.91 4.56
C HIS A 239 1.96 11.34 5.70
N LYS A 240 0.72 11.81 5.84
CA LYS A 240 -0.31 11.24 6.70
C LYS A 240 -1.69 11.39 6.08
N ALA A 241 -2.62 10.52 6.42
CA ALA A 241 -4.04 10.76 6.23
C ALA A 241 -4.53 11.73 7.33
N THR A 242 -5.39 12.68 7.00
CA THR A 242 -6.13 13.45 8.01
C THR A 242 -7.32 12.63 8.52
N VAL A 243 -7.70 12.86 9.77
CA VAL A 243 -8.92 12.25 10.32
C VAL A 243 -10.11 12.76 9.53
N ALA A 244 -11.02 11.86 9.17
CA ALA A 244 -12.23 12.22 8.48
C ALA A 244 -13.44 12.16 9.43
N ARG A 245 -14.33 13.16 9.34
CA ARG A 245 -15.56 13.26 10.11
C ARG A 245 -16.74 13.62 9.20
N GLY A 246 -17.96 13.35 9.64
CA GLY A 246 -19.18 13.69 8.88
C GLY A 246 -19.65 12.62 7.88
N GLY A 247 -18.91 11.51 7.74
CA GLY A 247 -19.31 10.33 6.96
C GLY A 247 -19.65 9.12 7.84
N LYS A 248 -20.26 8.08 7.26
CA LYS A 248 -20.51 6.80 7.97
C LYS A 248 -19.27 5.93 8.09
N GLU A 249 -18.40 6.00 7.11
CA GLU A 249 -17.23 5.13 6.95
C GLU A 249 -16.17 5.78 6.06
N ARG A 250 -14.91 5.44 6.32
CA ARG A 250 -13.76 5.70 5.46
C ARG A 250 -13.04 4.38 5.21
N ILE A 251 -13.22 3.84 4.02
CA ILE A 251 -12.56 2.61 3.58
C ILE A 251 -11.65 2.93 2.40
N SER A 252 -10.36 2.69 2.58
CA SER A 252 -9.35 2.81 1.54
C SER A 252 -8.71 1.46 1.26
N MET A 253 -8.37 1.23 -0.01
CA MET A 253 -7.61 0.07 -0.48
C MET A 253 -6.27 0.55 -1.00
N ILE A 254 -5.19 -0.11 -0.58
CA ILE A 254 -3.83 0.23 -0.92
C ILE A 254 -3.20 -0.97 -1.62
N THR A 255 -2.57 -0.72 -2.76
CA THR A 255 -1.70 -1.70 -3.42
C THR A 255 -0.33 -1.08 -3.62
N SER A 256 0.70 -1.78 -3.14
CA SER A 256 2.09 -1.35 -3.27
C SER A 256 2.73 -1.87 -4.55
N PHE A 257 3.65 -1.09 -5.10
CA PHE A 257 4.32 -1.33 -6.37
C PHE A 257 5.83 -1.13 -6.26
N ARG A 258 6.56 -1.84 -7.13
CA ARG A 258 8.00 -1.70 -7.35
C ARG A 258 8.31 -1.61 -8.84
N PRO A 259 9.48 -1.09 -9.23
CA PRO A 259 9.92 -1.13 -10.62
C PRO A 259 9.96 -2.56 -11.16
N ARG A 260 9.54 -2.73 -12.42
CA ARG A 260 9.69 -3.99 -13.14
C ARG A 260 11.15 -4.24 -13.51
N ASP A 261 11.87 -3.20 -13.92
CA ASP A 261 13.28 -3.32 -14.28
C ASP A 261 14.10 -3.71 -13.04
N ILE A 262 14.67 -4.91 -13.12
CA ILE A 262 15.48 -5.47 -12.05
C ILE A 262 16.70 -4.61 -11.74
N ASN A 263 17.20 -3.78 -12.65
CA ASN A 263 18.39 -2.96 -12.44
C ASN A 263 18.05 -1.57 -11.86
N MET A 264 16.77 -1.21 -11.76
CA MET A 264 16.35 0.04 -11.13
C MET A 264 16.44 -0.03 -9.60
N LYS A 265 16.49 1.16 -9.01
CA LYS A 265 16.48 1.36 -7.56
C LYS A 265 15.20 0.76 -6.97
N ASP A 266 15.34 -0.07 -5.94
CA ASP A 266 14.25 -0.68 -5.19
C ASP A 266 14.60 -0.63 -3.70
N GLU A 267 13.98 0.33 -2.99
CA GLU A 267 14.14 0.55 -1.55
C GLU A 267 12.97 -0.02 -0.75
N SER A 268 12.34 -1.10 -1.25
CA SER A 268 11.34 -1.85 -0.51
C SER A 268 11.93 -2.45 0.77
N ASP A 269 11.35 -2.14 1.93
CA ASP A 269 11.64 -2.77 3.21
C ASP A 269 10.39 -3.43 3.82
N LEU A 270 10.51 -4.04 5.00
CA LEU A 270 9.40 -4.68 5.71
C LEU A 270 9.16 -4.10 7.11
N SER A 271 9.88 -3.06 7.50
CA SER A 271 9.97 -2.55 8.87
C SER A 271 8.61 -2.18 9.47
N GLY A 272 7.77 -1.47 8.71
CA GLY A 272 6.44 -1.06 9.13
C GLY A 272 5.36 -2.13 8.95
N VAL A 273 5.56 -3.10 8.06
CA VAL A 273 4.51 -4.07 7.67
C VAL A 273 4.61 -5.40 8.42
N LYS A 274 5.79 -5.79 8.91
CA LYS A 274 5.99 -7.03 9.69
C LYS A 274 5.03 -7.12 10.88
N ILE A 275 4.89 -6.03 11.62
CA ILE A 275 4.13 -5.97 12.87
C ILE A 275 2.62 -6.21 12.69
N VAL A 276 2.12 -6.12 11.45
CA VAL A 276 0.70 -6.25 11.09
C VAL A 276 0.47 -7.30 10.01
N SER A 277 1.45 -8.17 9.78
CA SER A 277 1.42 -9.18 8.71
C SER A 277 1.66 -10.59 9.25
N HIS A 278 1.19 -11.58 8.50
CA HIS A 278 1.59 -12.97 8.67
C HIS A 278 3.03 -13.15 8.18
N ILE A 279 3.97 -13.09 9.12
CA ILE A 279 5.43 -13.07 8.87
C ILE A 279 5.89 -14.17 7.91
N PRO A 280 5.51 -15.46 8.06
CA PRO A 280 5.99 -16.49 7.14
C PRO A 280 5.64 -16.21 5.69
N THR A 281 4.39 -15.83 5.39
CA THR A 281 3.97 -15.51 4.01
C THR A 281 4.70 -14.29 3.47
N LEU A 282 4.82 -13.24 4.29
CA LEU A 282 5.54 -12.03 3.93
C LEU A 282 7.00 -12.32 3.58
N TYR A 283 7.68 -13.14 4.40
CA TYR A 283 9.09 -13.51 4.19
C TYR A 283 9.29 -14.41 2.98
N TYR A 284 8.39 -15.36 2.74
CA TYR A 284 8.43 -16.17 1.51
C TYR A 284 8.34 -15.27 0.29
N GLN A 285 7.33 -14.40 0.20
CA GLN A 285 7.16 -13.54 -0.97
C GLN A 285 8.30 -12.53 -1.14
N TYR A 286 8.71 -11.85 -0.06
CA TYR A 286 9.79 -10.87 -0.11
C TYR A 286 11.11 -11.49 -0.53
N SER A 287 11.49 -12.60 0.10
CA SER A 287 12.74 -13.30 -0.23
C SER A 287 12.70 -13.86 -1.64
N SER A 288 11.56 -14.44 -2.07
CA SER A 288 11.42 -15.01 -3.40
C SER A 288 11.64 -13.98 -4.51
N TYR A 289 10.95 -12.84 -4.49
CA TYR A 289 11.14 -11.85 -5.57
C TYR A 289 12.54 -11.23 -5.53
N ARG A 290 13.09 -11.03 -4.32
CA ARG A 290 14.43 -10.46 -4.18
C ARG A 290 15.48 -11.38 -4.80
N LEU A 291 15.37 -12.68 -4.54
CA LEU A 291 16.27 -13.71 -5.09
C LEU A 291 16.08 -13.90 -6.59
N GLU A 292 14.84 -13.85 -7.10
CA GLU A 292 14.56 -13.90 -8.55
C GLU A 292 15.23 -12.73 -9.29
N ASN A 293 15.10 -11.51 -8.77
CA ASN A 293 15.78 -10.34 -9.31
C ASN A 293 17.31 -10.52 -9.29
N LEU A 294 17.87 -11.02 -8.19
CA LEU A 294 19.31 -11.28 -8.07
C LEU A 294 19.79 -12.32 -9.09
N GLU A 295 19.04 -13.42 -9.26
CA GLU A 295 19.34 -14.44 -10.26
C GLU A 295 19.38 -13.84 -11.68
N ALA A 296 18.38 -13.03 -12.02
CA ALA A 296 18.32 -12.37 -13.32
C ALA A 296 19.50 -11.40 -13.53
N ARG A 297 19.84 -10.59 -12.52
CA ARG A 297 21.00 -9.67 -12.56
C ARG A 297 22.32 -10.43 -12.75
N VAL A 298 22.53 -11.52 -12.02
CA VAL A 298 23.74 -12.37 -12.17
C VAL A 298 23.83 -12.94 -13.58
N ARG A 299 22.69 -13.41 -14.12
CA ARG A 299 22.60 -13.95 -15.48
C ARG A 299 22.94 -12.89 -16.53
N GLU A 300 22.46 -11.66 -16.37
CA GLU A 300 22.80 -10.53 -17.25
C GLU A 300 24.28 -10.17 -17.20
N GLN A 301 24.84 -10.04 -16.00
CA GLN A 301 26.26 -9.73 -15.83
C GLN A 301 27.16 -10.84 -16.41
N TYR A 302 26.79 -12.11 -16.22
CA TYR A 302 27.51 -13.23 -16.83
C TYR A 302 27.47 -13.17 -18.37
N ARG A 303 26.31 -12.87 -18.96
CA ARG A 303 26.18 -12.67 -20.42
C ARG A 303 27.06 -11.52 -20.91
N LEU A 304 27.14 -10.42 -20.16
CA LEU A 304 28.01 -9.28 -20.49
C LEU A 304 29.49 -9.69 -20.52
N ILE A 305 29.96 -10.41 -19.50
CA ILE A 305 31.33 -10.93 -19.43
C ILE A 305 31.64 -11.82 -20.64
N ARG A 306 30.75 -12.77 -20.95
CA ARG A 306 30.92 -13.68 -22.11
C ARG A 306 30.92 -12.95 -23.44
N ARG A 307 30.08 -11.91 -23.60
CA ARG A 307 30.04 -11.08 -24.81
C ARG A 307 31.36 -10.32 -25.00
N ARG A 308 31.88 -9.69 -23.94
CA ARG A 308 33.17 -8.98 -24.00
C ARG A 308 34.33 -9.92 -24.32
N GLN A 309 34.35 -11.10 -23.68
CA GLN A 309 35.34 -12.14 -23.96
C GLN A 309 35.32 -12.57 -25.43
N ARG A 310 34.14 -12.85 -26.00
CA ARG A 310 33.99 -13.23 -27.41
C ARG A 310 34.40 -12.11 -28.38
N ALA A 311 34.22 -10.85 -27.98
CA ALA A 311 34.64 -9.69 -28.75
C ALA A 311 36.14 -9.36 -28.59
N ASN A 312 36.91 -10.16 -27.82
CA ASN A 312 38.29 -9.86 -27.43
C ASN A 312 38.47 -8.45 -26.84
N ALA A 313 37.43 -7.94 -26.17
CA ALA A 313 37.49 -6.64 -25.50
C ALA A 313 38.17 -6.75 -24.14
N ASP A 314 38.84 -5.67 -23.71
CA ASP A 314 39.46 -5.61 -22.40
C ASP A 314 38.44 -5.83 -21.27
N PHE A 315 38.92 -6.49 -20.21
CA PHE A 315 38.14 -6.77 -19.02
C PHE A 315 37.94 -5.50 -18.19
N ASP A 316 36.68 -5.12 -17.98
CA ASP A 316 36.32 -3.91 -17.24
C ASP A 316 36.23 -4.20 -15.73
N VAL A 317 37.39 -4.15 -15.06
CA VAL A 317 37.50 -4.38 -13.62
C VAL A 317 36.61 -3.40 -12.83
N LYS A 318 36.54 -2.13 -13.25
CA LYS A 318 35.77 -1.10 -12.55
C LYS A 318 34.28 -1.39 -12.61
N GLN A 319 33.77 -1.73 -13.80
CA GLN A 319 32.37 -2.08 -13.98
C GLN A 319 31.98 -3.30 -13.14
N LEU A 320 32.77 -4.38 -13.16
CA LEU A 320 32.43 -5.58 -12.40
C LEU A 320 32.45 -5.29 -10.89
N ARG A 321 33.46 -4.57 -10.40
CA ARG A 321 33.53 -4.19 -8.97
C ARG A 321 32.31 -3.38 -8.55
N SER A 322 31.92 -2.37 -9.35
CA SER A 322 30.72 -1.57 -9.08
C SER A 322 29.47 -2.45 -9.02
N TRP A 323 29.31 -3.37 -9.98
CA TRP A 323 28.17 -4.28 -10.00
C TRP A 323 28.13 -5.20 -8.77
N VAL A 324 29.28 -5.73 -8.34
CA VAL A 324 29.38 -6.58 -7.14
C VAL A 324 29.00 -5.79 -5.88
N GLU A 325 29.46 -4.56 -5.72
CA GLU A 325 29.08 -3.72 -4.56
C GLU A 325 27.57 -3.43 -4.54
N THR A 326 26.94 -3.19 -5.71
CA THR A 326 25.49 -3.05 -5.81
C THR A 326 24.76 -4.32 -5.35
N GLN A 327 25.23 -5.52 -5.76
CA GLN A 327 24.59 -6.77 -5.33
C GLN A 327 24.81 -7.06 -3.85
N LYS A 328 25.98 -6.67 -3.30
CA LYS A 328 26.26 -6.78 -1.87
C LYS A 328 25.28 -5.93 -1.05
N ALA A 329 25.12 -4.65 -1.41
CA ALA A 329 24.15 -3.78 -0.74
C ALA A 329 22.72 -4.32 -0.81
N TYR A 330 22.35 -4.92 -1.95
CA TYR A 330 21.04 -5.55 -2.15
C TYR A 330 20.82 -6.78 -1.24
N LEU A 331 21.85 -7.60 -1.03
CA LEU A 331 21.83 -8.71 -0.09
C LEU A 331 21.81 -8.23 1.36
N ASP A 332 22.55 -7.17 1.69
CA ASP A 332 22.56 -6.58 3.03
C ASP A 332 21.16 -6.07 3.41
N THR A 333 20.42 -5.44 2.49
CA THR A 333 19.01 -5.08 2.72
C THR A 333 18.15 -6.31 3.01
N LEU A 334 18.28 -7.38 2.22
CA LEU A 334 17.51 -8.62 2.45
C LEU A 334 17.81 -9.23 3.82
N LEU A 335 19.09 -9.27 4.20
CA LEU A 335 19.53 -9.76 5.51
C LEU A 335 18.95 -8.94 6.66
N ASN A 336 18.94 -7.62 6.53
CA ASN A 336 18.38 -6.72 7.54
C ASN A 336 16.85 -6.91 7.67
N GLU A 337 16.17 -7.25 6.58
CA GLU A 337 14.73 -7.45 6.60
C GLU A 337 14.29 -8.85 7.05
N ILE A 338 15.10 -9.90 6.88
CA ILE A 338 14.72 -11.25 7.33
C ILE A 338 15.31 -11.54 8.71
N GLN A 339 14.52 -11.25 9.75
CA GLN A 339 14.89 -11.45 11.15
C GLN A 339 13.94 -12.44 11.83
N GLU A 340 14.45 -13.22 12.79
CA GLU A 340 13.61 -13.98 13.72
C GLU A 340 12.75 -12.99 14.54
N VAL A 341 11.44 -13.25 14.60
CA VAL A 341 10.44 -12.38 15.25
C VAL A 341 9.95 -12.98 16.55
#